data_AF-A0A7J2H703-F1
#
_entry.id   AF-A0A7J2H703-F1
#
_cell.length_a   1.000
_cell.length_b   1.000
_cell.length_c   1.000
_cell.angle_alpha   90.00
_cell.angle_beta   90.00
_cell.angle_gamma   90.00
#
_symmetry.space_group_name_H-M   'P 1'
#
loop_
_entity.id
_entity.type
_entity.pdbx_description
1 polymer ?
#
loop_
_entity_poly.entity_id
_entity_poly.type
_entity_poly.pdbx_seq_one_letter_code
_entity_poly.pdbx_strand_id
1 'polypeptide(L)'
;MEELIARDYIVEERPDVVVVVVDASNLERNLYLVLQVLELGARVVVALNKMDLAEISNLRVDAEKLEKVLGVPVVPTVAPRRIGMEELCRRVLEASRAERPAIAVKYSGEFEDAICRIAEFVGVEESLRAYNARWLAIKLLEGDSAVVQRIESLPGGRRILREVGELRRALEEKYGDVELALVNERYRLIRHIVEEVVKGEKALKASDALDQALLDKYLGIPVFISILWIIFQFTFIASTPFSDI
;
A
#
# COMPACT_ATOMS: atom_id res chain seq x y z
N MET A 1 4.40 -8.31 -13.15
CA MET A 1 5.44 -9.35 -13.25
C MET A 1 6.49 -9.18 -12.16
N GLU A 2 7.11 -8.01 -12.00
CA GLU A 2 8.11 -7.77 -10.93
C GLU A 2 7.57 -7.90 -9.50
N GLU A 3 6.37 -7.38 -9.22
CA GLU A 3 5.71 -7.52 -7.90
C GLU A 3 5.43 -8.98 -7.52
N LEU A 4 5.01 -9.81 -8.50
CA LEU A 4 4.78 -11.24 -8.30
C LEU A 4 6.09 -11.96 -7.95
N ILE A 5 7.18 -11.65 -8.65
CA ILE A 5 8.51 -12.24 -8.37
C ILE A 5 8.98 -11.87 -6.96
N ALA A 6 8.83 -10.60 -6.55
CA ALA A 6 9.21 -10.17 -5.21
C ALA A 6 8.36 -10.85 -4.12
N ARG A 7 7.05 -10.97 -4.34
CA ARG A 7 6.14 -11.67 -3.44
C ARG A 7 6.51 -13.15 -3.32
N ASP A 8 6.67 -13.84 -4.44
CA ASP A 8 6.93 -15.27 -4.47
C ASP A 8 8.28 -15.57 -3.79
N TYR A 9 9.30 -14.72 -4.02
CA TYR A 9 10.57 -14.79 -3.30
C TYR A 9 10.39 -14.66 -1.77
N ILE A 10 9.61 -13.70 -1.29
CA ILE A 10 9.38 -13.53 0.17
C ILE A 10 8.66 -14.76 0.76
N VAL A 11 7.71 -15.34 0.03
CA VAL A 11 6.94 -16.52 0.49
C VAL A 11 7.78 -17.79 0.48
N GLU A 12 8.56 -18.01 -0.59
CA GLU A 12 9.28 -19.25 -0.85
C GLU A 12 10.65 -19.28 -0.17
N GLU A 13 11.46 -18.21 -0.34
CA GLU A 13 12.83 -18.13 0.19
C GLU A 13 12.88 -17.67 1.65
N ARG A 14 11.79 -17.07 2.15
CA ARG A 14 11.60 -16.66 3.56
C ARG A 14 12.81 -15.91 4.13
N PRO A 15 13.15 -14.73 3.58
CA PRO A 15 14.28 -13.95 4.06
C PRO A 15 14.16 -13.62 5.55
N ASP A 16 15.30 -13.51 6.23
CA ASP A 16 15.35 -13.20 7.66
C ASP A 16 14.73 -11.84 7.99
N VAL A 17 14.93 -10.85 7.11
CA VAL A 17 14.39 -9.49 7.20
C VAL A 17 14.16 -8.95 5.79
N VAL A 18 13.05 -8.24 5.59
CA VAL A 18 12.75 -7.46 4.39
C VAL A 18 12.88 -5.97 4.72
N VAL A 19 13.80 -5.29 4.04
CA VAL A 19 13.91 -3.82 4.16
C VAL A 19 13.04 -3.18 3.09
N VAL A 20 12.01 -2.45 3.52
CA VAL A 20 11.10 -1.74 2.61
C VAL A 20 11.51 -0.26 2.59
N VAL A 21 11.98 0.22 1.45
CA VAL A 21 12.36 1.62 1.26
C VAL A 21 11.12 2.43 0.88
N VAL A 22 10.79 3.43 1.69
CA VAL A 22 9.57 4.24 1.57
C VAL A 22 9.96 5.68 1.30
N ASP A 23 9.39 6.30 0.26
CA ASP A 23 9.56 7.74 0.02
C ASP A 23 8.65 8.56 0.96
N ALA A 24 9.26 9.28 1.90
CA ALA A 24 8.56 10.13 2.87
C ALA A 24 7.71 11.22 2.19
N SER A 25 8.12 11.72 1.01
CA SER A 25 7.37 12.74 0.26
C SER A 25 6.11 12.20 -0.43
N ASN A 26 5.96 10.87 -0.50
CA ASN A 26 4.83 10.18 -1.11
C ASN A 26 4.37 9.00 -0.24
N LEU A 27 4.20 9.26 1.06
CA LEU A 27 3.99 8.25 2.08
C LEU A 27 2.76 7.36 1.81
N GLU A 28 1.60 7.95 1.48
CA GLU A 28 0.34 7.22 1.23
C GLU A 28 0.53 6.13 0.17
N ARG A 29 1.12 6.48 -0.99
CA ARG A 29 1.35 5.52 -2.07
C ARG A 29 2.34 4.42 -1.67
N ASN A 30 3.39 4.76 -0.92
CA ASN A 30 4.43 3.80 -0.56
C ASN A 30 4.00 2.85 0.57
N LEU A 31 3.10 3.29 1.46
CA LEU A 31 2.56 2.44 2.52
C LEU A 31 1.74 1.26 2.00
N TYR A 32 1.23 1.32 0.77
CA TYR A 32 0.57 0.17 0.14
C TYR A 32 1.49 -1.06 0.08
N LEU A 33 2.73 -0.87 -0.39
CA LEU A 33 3.74 -1.93 -0.43
C LEU A 33 4.09 -2.41 0.98
N VAL A 34 4.22 -1.48 1.93
CA VAL A 34 4.51 -1.83 3.33
C VAL A 34 3.43 -2.76 3.89
N LEU A 35 2.16 -2.42 3.69
CA LEU A 35 1.05 -3.27 4.14
C LEU A 35 1.08 -4.65 3.47
N GLN A 36 1.29 -4.74 2.15
CA GLN A 36 1.39 -6.03 1.45
C GLN A 36 2.52 -6.91 1.99
N VAL A 37 3.68 -6.34 2.30
CA VAL A 37 4.81 -7.09 2.86
C VAL A 37 4.54 -7.50 4.31
N LEU A 38 3.86 -6.66 5.10
CA LEU A 38 3.42 -7.03 6.45
C LEU A 38 2.39 -8.15 6.44
N GLU A 39 1.46 -8.16 5.47
CA GLU A 39 0.47 -9.22 5.29
C GLU A 39 1.11 -10.59 5.06
N LEU A 40 2.25 -10.64 4.37
CA LEU A 40 3.04 -11.86 4.16
C LEU A 40 3.62 -12.43 5.48
N GLY A 41 3.59 -11.66 6.57
CA GLY A 41 4.18 -12.04 7.85
C GLY A 41 5.71 -12.02 7.86
N ALA A 42 6.32 -11.27 6.94
CA ALA A 42 7.75 -11.05 6.91
C ALA A 42 8.19 -10.17 8.09
N ARG A 43 9.43 -10.34 8.56
CA ARG A 43 10.07 -9.38 9.47
C ARG A 43 10.45 -8.15 8.64
N VAL A 44 9.77 -7.04 8.87
CA VAL A 44 9.96 -5.82 8.07
C VAL A 44 10.77 -4.80 8.85
N VAL A 45 11.66 -4.09 8.15
CA VAL A 45 12.24 -2.82 8.59
C VAL A 45 11.95 -1.77 7.52
N VAL A 46 11.37 -0.64 7.91
CA VAL A 46 11.05 0.45 7.00
C VAL A 46 12.20 1.45 6.98
N ALA A 47 12.79 1.66 5.81
CA ALA A 47 13.71 2.76 5.57
C ALA A 47 12.92 3.95 5.01
N LEU A 48 12.51 4.87 5.88
CA LEU A 48 11.75 6.06 5.52
C LEU A 48 12.70 7.11 4.91
N ASN A 49 12.85 7.07 3.59
CA ASN A 49 13.84 7.81 2.82
C ASN A 49 13.29 9.15 2.32
N LYS A 50 14.20 10.03 1.88
CA LYS A 50 13.91 11.38 1.37
C LYS A 50 13.24 12.29 2.40
N MET A 51 13.65 12.17 3.67
CA MET A 51 13.16 13.03 4.76
C MET A 51 13.42 14.52 4.50
N ASP A 52 14.51 14.84 3.80
CA ASP A 52 14.84 16.21 3.36
C ASP A 52 13.83 16.75 2.33
N LEU A 53 13.40 15.95 1.36
CA LEU A 53 12.37 16.36 0.39
C LEU A 53 10.99 16.50 1.02
N ALA A 54 10.66 15.63 1.99
CA ALA A 54 9.42 15.74 2.74
C ALA A 54 9.35 17.07 3.51
N GLU A 55 10.45 17.44 4.18
CA GLU A 55 10.56 18.72 4.89
C GLU A 55 10.45 19.93 3.96
N ILE A 56 11.11 19.92 2.79
CA ILE A 56 10.98 20.97 1.76
C ILE A 56 9.53 21.11 1.28
N SER A 57 8.78 20.01 1.25
CA SER A 57 7.37 19.98 0.83
C SER A 57 6.40 20.32 1.96
N ASN A 58 6.89 20.84 3.10
CA ASN A 58 6.11 21.09 4.33
C ASN A 58 5.38 19.85 4.86
N LEU A 59 5.86 18.65 4.52
CA LEU A 59 5.28 17.38 4.95
C LEU A 59 6.17 16.79 6.05
N ARG A 60 5.76 16.94 7.31
CA ARG A 60 6.51 16.39 8.45
C ARG A 60 5.97 15.01 8.82
N VAL A 61 6.73 13.97 8.49
CA VAL A 61 6.40 12.60 8.89
C VAL A 61 7.00 12.29 10.26
N ASP A 62 6.16 11.86 11.20
CA ASP A 62 6.58 11.40 12.52
C ASP A 62 6.98 9.91 12.43
N ALA A 63 8.29 9.65 12.30
CA ALA A 63 8.82 8.30 12.15
C ALA A 63 8.57 7.42 13.38
N GLU A 64 8.65 7.98 14.59
CA GLU A 64 8.38 7.23 15.83
C GLU A 64 6.92 6.84 15.95
N LYS A 65 6.00 7.74 15.56
CA LYS A 65 4.57 7.41 15.53
C LYS A 65 4.28 6.36 14.46
N LEU A 66 4.91 6.47 13.28
CA LEU A 66 4.78 5.47 12.23
C LEU A 66 5.29 4.08 12.69
N GLU A 67 6.41 4.02 13.41
CA GLU A 67 6.92 2.78 14.01
C GLU A 67 5.89 2.15 14.97
N LYS A 68 5.27 2.96 15.83
CA LYS A 68 4.24 2.48 16.77
C LYS A 68 2.98 1.97 16.06
N VAL A 69 2.53 2.69 15.03
CA VAL A 69 1.30 2.34 14.28
C VAL A 69 1.51 1.09 13.42
N LEU A 70 2.65 0.98 12.74
CA LEU A 70 2.96 -0.20 11.92
C LEU A 70 3.40 -1.41 12.76
N GLY A 71 3.91 -1.19 13.97
CA GLY A 71 4.46 -2.23 14.83
C GLY A 71 5.78 -2.82 14.33
N VAL A 72 6.48 -2.11 13.45
CA VAL A 72 7.78 -2.52 12.89
C VAL A 72 8.78 -1.36 12.91
N PRO A 73 10.10 -1.64 12.99
CA PRO A 73 11.12 -0.61 12.99
C PRO A 73 11.00 0.35 11.81
N VAL A 74 11.03 1.67 12.08
CA VAL A 74 11.04 2.73 11.05
C VAL A 74 12.28 3.59 11.26
N VAL A 75 13.16 3.62 10.26
CA VAL A 75 14.39 4.40 10.31
C VAL A 75 14.31 5.55 9.31
N PRO A 76 14.34 6.83 9.76
CA PRO A 76 14.42 7.97 8.86
C PRO A 76 15.80 8.02 8.18
N THR A 77 15.81 8.25 6.87
CA THR A 77 17.03 8.19 6.06
C THR A 77 17.09 9.28 4.99
N VAL A 78 18.32 9.64 4.60
CA VAL A 78 18.63 10.40 3.38
C VAL A 78 19.76 9.67 2.66
N ALA A 79 19.39 8.72 1.80
CA ALA A 79 20.33 7.75 1.23
C ALA A 79 21.55 8.38 0.50
N PRO A 80 21.39 9.43 -0.35
CA PRO A 80 22.54 10.06 -1.03
C PRO A 80 23.53 10.71 -0.05
N ARG A 81 23.07 11.12 1.13
CA ARG A 81 23.89 11.72 2.19
C ARG A 81 24.35 10.68 3.23
N ARG A 82 24.00 9.41 3.05
CA ARG A 82 24.24 8.30 3.99
C ARG A 82 23.69 8.52 5.41
N ILE A 83 22.70 9.40 5.56
CA ILE A 83 22.07 9.66 6.86
C ILE A 83 21.14 8.50 7.20
N GLY A 84 21.24 7.99 8.44
CA GLY A 84 20.41 6.90 8.96
C GLY A 84 20.85 5.49 8.55
N MET A 85 21.94 5.34 7.78
CA MET A 85 22.38 4.02 7.28
C MET A 85 22.92 3.11 8.39
N GLU A 86 23.72 3.65 9.32
CA GLU A 86 24.24 2.86 10.45
C GLU A 86 23.11 2.38 11.37
N GLU A 87 22.13 3.25 11.62
CA GLU A 87 20.93 2.91 12.38
C GLU A 87 20.10 1.84 11.65
N LEU A 88 19.89 2.00 10.34
CA LEU A 88 19.17 1.02 9.52
C LEU A 88 19.82 -0.36 9.62
N CYS A 89 21.15 -0.46 9.48
CA CYS A 89 21.87 -1.72 9.63
C CYS A 89 21.67 -2.32 11.03
N ARG A 90 21.72 -1.51 12.09
CA ARG A 90 21.50 -1.97 13.46
C ARG A 90 20.09 -2.53 13.65
N ARG A 91 19.07 -1.79 13.21
CA ARG A 91 17.65 -2.18 13.33
C ARG A 91 17.33 -3.44 12.51
N VAL A 92 17.98 -3.63 11.35
CA VAL A 92 17.89 -4.88 10.58
C VAL A 92 18.47 -6.06 11.37
N LEU A 93 19.63 -5.91 11.99
CA LEU A 93 20.22 -6.98 12.81
C LEU A 93 19.34 -7.32 14.03
N GLU A 94 18.76 -6.31 14.68
CA GLU A 94 17.81 -6.51 15.78
C GLU A 94 16.54 -7.26 15.31
N ALA A 95 15.95 -6.83 14.20
CA ALA A 95 14.75 -7.45 13.62
C ALA A 95 14.99 -8.91 13.20
N SER A 96 16.20 -9.25 12.72
CA SER A 96 16.55 -10.63 12.35
C SER A 96 16.54 -11.60 13.53
N ARG A 97 16.76 -11.10 14.74
CA ARG A 97 16.83 -11.87 15.99
C ARG A 97 15.53 -11.85 16.78
N ALA A 98 14.65 -10.88 16.52
CA ALA A 98 13.37 -10.74 17.19
C ALA A 98 12.41 -11.88 16.81
N GLU A 99 11.48 -12.18 17.71
CA GLU A 99 10.32 -12.99 17.34
C GLU A 99 9.55 -12.31 16.20
N ARG A 100 8.86 -13.09 15.38
CA ARG A 100 8.05 -12.51 14.30
C ARG A 100 6.98 -11.62 14.94
N PRO A 101 6.91 -10.33 14.57
CA PRO A 101 5.99 -9.41 15.21
C PRO A 101 4.56 -9.87 14.95
N ALA A 102 3.70 -9.71 15.96
CA ALA A 102 2.27 -9.74 15.73
C ALA A 102 1.93 -8.58 14.78
N ILE A 103 1.17 -8.86 13.73
CA ILE A 103 0.77 -7.82 12.77
C ILE A 103 -0.09 -6.80 13.52
N ALA A 104 0.46 -5.60 13.73
CA ALA A 104 -0.22 -4.53 14.46
C ALA A 104 -1.36 -3.92 13.63
N VAL A 105 -1.21 -3.96 12.30
CA VAL A 105 -2.14 -3.32 11.38
C VAL A 105 -3.31 -4.25 11.05
N LYS A 106 -4.51 -3.87 11.49
CA LYS A 106 -5.75 -4.62 11.30
C LYS A 106 -6.69 -3.90 10.34
N TYR A 107 -7.47 -4.67 9.60
CA TYR A 107 -8.58 -4.16 8.82
C TYR A 107 -9.74 -3.76 9.73
N SER A 108 -10.74 -3.10 9.16
CA SER A 108 -11.89 -2.63 9.93
C SER A 108 -13.07 -3.59 9.87
N GLY A 109 -13.75 -3.75 11.01
CA GLY A 109 -15.03 -4.45 11.13
C GLY A 109 -15.03 -5.87 10.53
N GLU A 110 -16.03 -6.15 9.71
CA GLU A 110 -16.33 -7.49 9.18
C GLU A 110 -15.21 -8.07 8.30
N PHE A 111 -14.37 -7.23 7.70
CA PHE A 111 -13.21 -7.71 6.94
C PHE A 111 -12.16 -8.34 7.87
N GLU A 112 -11.86 -7.70 9.00
CA GLU A 112 -10.92 -8.26 9.97
C GLU A 112 -11.49 -9.54 10.62
N ASP A 113 -12.79 -9.55 10.90
CA ASP A 113 -13.48 -10.73 11.45
C ASP A 113 -13.43 -11.91 10.46
N ALA A 114 -13.69 -11.66 9.18
CA ALA A 114 -13.60 -12.68 8.13
C ALA A 114 -12.15 -13.19 7.97
N ILE A 115 -11.17 -12.28 7.97
CA ILE A 115 -9.74 -12.65 7.88
C ILE A 115 -9.34 -13.51 9.09
N CYS A 116 -9.72 -13.13 10.31
CA CYS A 116 -9.42 -13.91 11.52
C CYS A 116 -10.03 -15.31 11.45
N ARG A 117 -11.32 -15.40 11.08
CA ARG A 117 -12.02 -16.69 10.98
C ARG A 117 -11.41 -17.61 9.92
N ILE A 118 -11.07 -17.08 8.74
CA ILE A 118 -10.40 -17.88 7.71
C ILE A 118 -8.99 -18.28 8.17
N ALA A 119 -8.24 -17.39 8.82
CA ALA A 119 -6.90 -17.66 9.34
C ALA A 119 -6.91 -18.81 10.37
N GLU A 120 -7.93 -18.88 11.23
CA GLU A 120 -8.13 -19.99 12.16
C GLU A 120 -8.34 -21.33 11.43
N PHE A 121 -9.20 -21.35 10.40
CA PHE A 121 -9.45 -22.57 9.63
C PHE A 121 -8.21 -23.09 8.90
N VAL A 122 -7.46 -22.20 8.25
CA VAL A 122 -6.24 -22.60 7.51
C VAL A 122 -5.07 -22.93 8.45
N GLY A 123 -5.03 -22.33 9.64
CA GLY A 123 -3.95 -22.53 10.62
C GLY A 123 -3.94 -23.92 11.28
N VAL A 124 -5.09 -24.59 11.32
CA VAL A 124 -5.23 -25.96 11.88
C VAL A 124 -4.72 -27.03 10.92
N GLU A 125 -4.69 -26.73 9.61
CA GLU A 125 -4.28 -27.68 8.57
C GLU A 125 -2.75 -27.78 8.47
N GLU A 126 -2.22 -28.96 8.78
CA GLU A 126 -0.76 -29.17 8.84
C GLU A 126 -0.07 -28.91 7.50
N SER A 127 -0.76 -29.19 6.38
CA SER A 127 -0.28 -28.93 5.02
C SER A 127 -0.13 -27.43 4.69
N LEU A 128 -0.76 -26.54 5.46
CA LEU A 128 -0.74 -25.09 5.25
C LEU A 128 0.16 -24.34 6.24
N ARG A 129 0.73 -25.00 7.25
CA ARG A 129 1.63 -24.39 8.25
C ARG A 129 2.87 -23.72 7.66
N ALA A 130 3.25 -24.09 6.44
CA ALA A 130 4.33 -23.44 5.71
C ALA A 130 4.01 -21.98 5.32
N TYR A 131 2.74 -21.61 5.28
CA TYR A 131 2.31 -20.27 4.89
C TYR A 131 1.89 -19.46 6.11
N ASN A 132 1.96 -18.13 5.98
CA ASN A 132 1.33 -17.25 6.94
C ASN A 132 -0.20 -17.40 6.82
N ALA A 133 -0.86 -17.76 7.91
CA ALA A 133 -2.31 -18.01 7.94
C ALA A 133 -3.14 -16.77 7.59
N ARG A 134 -2.70 -15.58 8.03
CA ARG A 134 -3.37 -14.31 7.70
C ARG A 134 -3.23 -13.97 6.22
N TRP A 135 -2.04 -14.17 5.65
CA TRP A 135 -1.82 -13.97 4.21
C TRP A 135 -2.73 -14.90 3.38
N LEU A 136 -2.79 -16.18 3.73
CA LEU A 136 -3.70 -17.14 3.07
C LEU A 136 -5.16 -16.70 3.18
N ALA A 137 -5.58 -16.24 4.36
CA ALA A 137 -6.92 -15.76 4.59
C ALA A 137 -7.28 -14.58 3.69
N ILE A 138 -6.39 -13.59 3.59
CA ILE A 138 -6.54 -12.43 2.71
C ILE A 138 -6.64 -12.89 1.24
N LYS A 139 -5.75 -13.77 0.78
CA LYS A 139 -5.75 -14.26 -0.61
C LYS A 139 -6.99 -15.07 -0.98
N LEU A 140 -7.49 -15.88 -0.05
CA LEU A 140 -8.75 -16.60 -0.18
C LEU A 140 -9.94 -15.64 -0.26
N LEU A 141 -9.91 -14.55 0.52
CA LEU A 141 -10.93 -13.51 0.52
C LEU A 141 -10.91 -12.68 -0.77
N GLU A 142 -9.74 -12.45 -1.36
CA GLU A 142 -9.57 -11.85 -2.70
C GLU A 142 -10.06 -12.80 -3.80
N GLY A 143 -9.76 -14.08 -3.66
CA GLY A 143 -10.15 -15.11 -4.65
C GLY A 143 -9.01 -15.41 -5.60
N ASP A 144 -7.78 -15.28 -5.10
CA ASP A 144 -6.58 -15.59 -5.83
C ASP A 144 -6.64 -17.03 -6.35
N SER A 145 -6.69 -17.16 -7.67
CA SER A 145 -6.93 -18.45 -8.33
C SER A 145 -5.83 -19.48 -8.05
N ALA A 146 -4.58 -19.04 -7.87
CA ALA A 146 -3.47 -19.92 -7.55
C ALA A 146 -3.60 -20.47 -6.13
N VAL A 147 -3.98 -19.63 -5.16
CA VAL A 147 -4.23 -20.06 -3.77
C VAL A 147 -5.45 -20.97 -3.68
N VAL A 148 -6.53 -20.65 -4.38
CA VAL A 148 -7.77 -21.47 -4.42
C VAL A 148 -7.49 -22.86 -4.99
N GLN A 149 -6.82 -22.96 -6.13
CA GLN A 149 -6.46 -24.25 -6.75
C GLN A 149 -5.57 -25.08 -5.82
N ARG A 150 -4.60 -24.44 -5.17
CA ARG A 150 -3.71 -25.12 -4.21
C ARG A 150 -4.50 -25.68 -3.03
N ILE A 151 -5.44 -24.91 -2.48
CA ILE A 151 -6.27 -25.38 -1.37
C ILE A 151 -7.22 -26.49 -1.82
N GLU A 152 -7.83 -26.38 -3.00
CA GLU A 152 -8.73 -27.41 -3.54
C GLU A 152 -8.06 -28.78 -3.66
N SER A 153 -6.75 -28.81 -3.95
CA SER A 153 -5.97 -30.05 -4.04
C SER A 153 -5.73 -30.75 -2.69
N LEU A 154 -6.00 -30.09 -1.56
CA LEU A 154 -5.78 -30.63 -0.22
C LEU A 154 -6.98 -31.47 0.26
N PRO A 155 -6.76 -32.52 1.08
CA PRO A 155 -7.86 -33.33 1.62
C PRO A 155 -8.94 -32.53 2.39
N GLY A 156 -8.55 -31.47 3.11
CA GLY A 156 -9.45 -30.55 3.82
C GLY A 156 -9.95 -29.35 2.98
N GLY A 157 -9.45 -29.20 1.75
CA GLY A 157 -9.61 -28.01 0.91
C GLY A 157 -11.06 -27.60 0.67
N ARG A 158 -11.91 -28.57 0.31
CA ARG A 158 -13.33 -28.30 0.01
C ARG A 158 -14.10 -27.72 1.19
N ARG A 159 -13.74 -28.10 2.42
CA ARG A 159 -14.39 -27.56 3.63
C ARG A 159 -13.98 -26.10 3.83
N ILE A 160 -12.69 -25.80 3.69
CA ILE A 160 -12.13 -24.44 3.79
C ILE A 160 -12.78 -23.54 2.74
N LEU A 161 -12.81 -23.97 1.48
CA LEU A 161 -13.38 -23.17 0.38
C LEU A 161 -14.88 -22.93 0.55
N ARG A 162 -15.61 -23.85 1.20
CA ARG A 162 -17.02 -23.64 1.52
C ARG A 162 -17.21 -22.52 2.54
N GLU A 163 -16.47 -22.56 3.66
CA GLU A 163 -16.53 -21.54 4.71
C GLU A 163 -16.09 -20.16 4.16
N VAL A 164 -15.00 -20.13 3.39
CA VAL A 164 -14.54 -18.91 2.70
C VAL A 164 -15.65 -18.39 1.78
N GLY A 165 -16.29 -19.27 1.01
CA GLY A 165 -17.37 -18.88 0.09
C GLY A 165 -18.63 -18.37 0.79
N GLU A 166 -18.90 -18.77 2.04
CA GLU A 166 -20.00 -18.22 2.86
C GLU A 166 -19.64 -16.83 3.38
N LEU A 167 -18.42 -16.65 3.90
CA LEU A 167 -17.94 -15.34 4.38
C LEU A 167 -17.86 -14.32 3.24
N ARG A 168 -17.36 -14.73 2.08
CA ARG A 168 -17.34 -13.88 0.88
C ARG A 168 -18.73 -13.44 0.47
N ARG A 169 -19.70 -14.35 0.42
CA ARG A 169 -21.10 -14.02 0.08
C ARG A 169 -21.69 -13.00 1.05
N ALA A 170 -21.45 -13.14 2.35
CA ALA A 170 -21.92 -12.18 3.34
C ALA A 170 -21.30 -10.77 3.13
N LEU A 171 -20.02 -10.69 2.77
CA LEU A 171 -19.39 -9.42 2.42
C LEU A 171 -19.89 -8.88 1.06
N GLU A 172 -20.10 -9.75 0.08
CA GLU A 172 -20.61 -9.40 -1.25
C GLU A 172 -21.99 -8.74 -1.19
N GLU A 173 -22.88 -9.26 -0.35
CA GLU A 173 -24.21 -8.69 -0.13
C GLU A 173 -24.18 -7.26 0.40
N LYS A 174 -23.14 -6.88 1.16
CA LYS A 174 -23.04 -5.58 1.82
C LYS A 174 -22.15 -4.57 1.09
N TYR A 175 -21.06 -5.03 0.49
CA TYR A 175 -20.03 -4.18 -0.11
C TYR A 175 -19.89 -4.34 -1.63
N GLY A 176 -20.58 -5.32 -2.23
CA GLY A 176 -20.47 -5.62 -3.66
C GLY A 176 -19.24 -6.49 -3.96
N ASP A 177 -18.44 -6.11 -4.95
CA ASP A 177 -17.22 -6.86 -5.28
C ASP A 177 -16.24 -6.86 -4.09
N VAL A 178 -16.01 -8.04 -3.49
CA VAL A 178 -15.16 -8.21 -2.29
C VAL A 178 -13.70 -7.88 -2.56
N GLU A 179 -13.19 -8.17 -3.75
CA GLU A 179 -11.80 -7.86 -4.11
C GLU A 179 -11.62 -6.33 -4.14
N LEU A 180 -12.53 -5.64 -4.82
CA LEU A 180 -12.53 -4.18 -4.86
C LEU A 180 -12.76 -3.56 -3.47
N ALA A 181 -13.66 -4.14 -2.67
CA ALA A 181 -13.93 -3.67 -1.33
C ALA A 181 -12.70 -3.82 -0.42
N LEU A 182 -11.97 -4.92 -0.50
CA LEU A 182 -10.73 -5.11 0.26
C LEU A 182 -9.62 -4.15 -0.18
N VAL A 183 -9.50 -3.86 -1.49
CA VAL A 183 -8.60 -2.81 -1.97
C VAL A 183 -8.98 -1.45 -1.35
N ASN A 184 -10.27 -1.12 -1.28
CA ASN A 184 -10.73 0.11 -0.64
C ASN A 184 -10.43 0.13 0.88
N GLU A 185 -10.56 -1.01 1.57
CA GLU A 185 -10.17 -1.12 2.98
C GLU A 185 -8.67 -0.86 3.19
N ARG A 186 -7.80 -1.38 2.31
CA ARG A 186 -6.36 -1.08 2.35
C ARG A 186 -6.11 0.42 2.24
N TYR A 187 -6.71 1.07 1.25
CA TYR A 187 -6.55 2.52 1.10
C TYR A 187 -7.11 3.31 2.29
N ARG A 188 -8.23 2.87 2.88
CA ARG A 188 -8.77 3.50 4.09
C ARG A 188 -7.79 3.40 5.26
N LEU A 189 -7.22 2.22 5.47
CA LEU A 189 -6.24 1.95 6.52
C LEU A 189 -4.97 2.79 6.32
N ILE A 190 -4.46 2.84 5.09
CA ILE A 190 -3.31 3.68 4.75
C ILE A 190 -3.60 5.15 5.05
N ARG A 191 -4.75 5.67 4.61
CA ARG A 191 -5.13 7.07 4.87
C ARG A 191 -5.18 7.37 6.35
N HIS A 192 -5.75 6.46 7.14
CA HIS A 192 -5.78 6.59 8.59
C HIS A 192 -4.37 6.66 9.17
N ILE A 193 -3.47 5.76 8.77
CA ILE A 193 -2.06 5.79 9.20
C ILE A 193 -1.41 7.13 8.82
N VAL A 194 -1.59 7.60 7.59
CA VAL A 194 -1.03 8.87 7.10
C VAL A 194 -1.54 10.05 7.91
N GLU A 195 -2.85 10.13 8.16
CA GLU A 195 -3.49 11.18 8.97
C GLU A 195 -2.94 11.19 10.41
N GLU A 196 -2.62 10.01 10.95
CA GLU A 196 -2.04 9.92 12.27
C GLU A 196 -0.57 10.39 12.30
N VAL A 197 0.25 10.01 11.31
CA VAL A 197 1.71 10.19 11.37
C VAL A 197 2.21 11.47 10.70
N VAL A 198 1.44 12.07 9.80
CA VAL A 198 1.83 13.30 9.10
C VAL A 198 1.31 14.52 9.85
N LYS A 199 2.23 15.38 10.28
CA LYS A 199 1.94 16.66 10.94
C LYS A 199 2.10 17.80 9.93
N GLY A 200 1.04 18.57 9.71
CA GLY A 200 1.08 19.78 8.88
C GLY A 200 -0.26 20.07 8.20
N GLU A 201 -0.50 21.33 7.87
CA GLU A 201 -1.50 21.67 6.86
C GLU A 201 -1.09 20.92 5.58
N LYS A 202 -2.03 20.22 4.93
CA LYS A 202 -1.83 19.81 3.54
C LYS A 202 -1.43 21.08 2.81
N ALA A 203 -0.14 21.25 2.54
CA ALA A 203 0.29 22.28 1.62
C ALA A 203 -0.49 21.95 0.36
N LEU A 204 -1.53 22.75 0.06
CA LEU A 204 -2.17 22.73 -1.24
C LEU A 204 -1.00 22.78 -2.19
N LYS A 205 -0.70 21.65 -2.86
CA LYS A 205 0.34 21.67 -3.86
C LYS A 205 -0.10 22.77 -4.82
N ALA A 206 0.81 23.57 -5.36
CA ALA A 206 0.42 24.51 -6.40
C ALA A 206 -0.39 23.81 -7.51
N SER A 207 -0.11 22.51 -7.75
CA SER A 207 -0.95 21.58 -8.51
C SER A 207 -2.38 21.46 -8.01
N ASP A 208 -2.61 21.19 -6.72
CA ASP A 208 -3.97 21.01 -6.17
C ASP A 208 -4.81 22.28 -6.32
N ALA A 209 -4.21 23.47 -6.19
CA ALA A 209 -4.90 24.74 -6.43
C ALA A 209 -5.22 24.96 -7.92
N LEU A 210 -4.30 24.55 -8.80
CA LEU A 210 -4.47 24.61 -10.25
C LEU A 210 -5.53 23.61 -10.72
N ASP A 211 -5.49 22.38 -10.20
CA ASP A 211 -6.46 21.32 -10.44
C ASP A 211 -7.83 21.73 -9.92
N GLN A 212 -7.91 22.37 -8.74
CA GLN A 212 -9.17 22.89 -8.21
C GLN A 212 -9.74 24.01 -9.09
N ALA A 213 -8.90 24.92 -9.61
CA ALA A 213 -9.34 25.94 -10.56
C ALA A 213 -9.76 25.36 -11.92
N LEU A 214 -9.04 24.34 -12.41
CA LEU A 214 -9.32 23.66 -13.67
C LEU A 214 -10.58 22.80 -13.62
N LEU A 215 -10.87 22.18 -12.47
CA LEU A 215 -12.00 21.27 -12.27
C LEU A 215 -13.25 21.96 -11.69
N ASP A 216 -13.16 23.23 -11.28
CA ASP A 216 -14.31 23.98 -10.82
C ASP A 216 -15.30 24.21 -11.98
N LYS A 217 -16.59 24.05 -11.70
CA LYS A 217 -17.65 24.13 -12.74
C LYS A 217 -17.81 25.53 -13.33
N TYR A 218 -17.38 26.58 -12.65
CA TYR A 218 -17.46 27.97 -13.11
C TYR A 218 -16.13 28.49 -13.63
N LEU A 219 -15.00 28.12 -13.01
CA LEU A 219 -13.66 28.53 -13.46
C LEU A 219 -13.08 27.63 -14.57
N GLY A 220 -13.43 26.35 -14.59
CA GLY A 220 -12.89 25.39 -15.56
C GLY A 220 -13.24 25.73 -17.00
N ILE A 221 -14.46 26.19 -17.27
CA ILE A 221 -14.90 26.57 -18.63
C ILE A 221 -14.10 27.78 -19.17
N PRO A 222 -13.99 28.92 -18.46
CA PRO A 222 -13.14 30.03 -18.88
C PRO A 222 -11.66 29.65 -19.09
N VAL A 223 -11.09 28.85 -18.18
CA VAL A 223 -9.68 28.44 -18.28
C VAL A 223 -9.47 27.54 -19.50
N PHE A 224 -10.37 26.58 -19.74
CA PHE A 224 -10.33 25.71 -20.91
C PHE A 224 -10.41 26.50 -22.23
N ILE A 225 -11.35 27.46 -22.33
CA ILE A 225 -11.49 28.34 -23.50
C ILE A 225 -10.21 29.17 -23.71
N SER A 226 -9.60 29.67 -22.64
CA SER A 226 -8.37 30.47 -22.72
C SER A 226 -7.20 29.65 -23.24
N ILE A 227 -7.04 28.41 -22.76
CA ILE A 227 -6.00 27.49 -23.24
C ILE A 227 -6.25 27.15 -24.71
N LEU A 228 -7.49 26.86 -25.10
CA LEU A 228 -7.86 26.58 -26.49
C LEU A 228 -7.56 27.76 -27.41
N TRP A 229 -7.86 28.98 -26.96
CA TRP A 229 -7.52 30.22 -27.67
C TRP A 229 -6.01 30.36 -27.85
N ILE A 230 -5.22 30.15 -26.80
CA ILE A 230 -3.75 30.27 -26.87
C ILE A 230 -3.19 29.25 -27.86
N ILE A 231 -3.64 27.99 -27.80
CA ILE A 231 -3.21 26.94 -28.74
C ILE A 231 -3.60 27.33 -30.17
N PHE A 232 -4.81 27.86 -30.38
CA PHE A 232 -5.26 28.35 -31.68
C PHE A 232 -4.34 29.46 -32.19
N GLN A 233 -4.12 30.53 -31.40
CA GLN A 233 -3.22 31.62 -31.78
C GLN A 233 -1.82 31.13 -32.10
N PHE A 234 -1.28 30.23 -31.28
CA PHE A 234 0.03 29.64 -31.51
C PHE A 234 0.08 28.83 -32.82
N THR A 235 -0.98 28.09 -33.13
CA THR A 235 -1.11 27.34 -34.39
C THR A 235 -1.13 28.29 -35.59
N PHE A 236 -1.85 29.41 -35.51
CA PHE A 236 -1.88 30.41 -36.59
C PHE A 236 -0.54 31.13 -36.74
N ILE A 237 0.11 31.52 -35.64
CA ILE A 237 1.43 32.18 -35.66
C ILE A 237 2.54 31.23 -36.16
N ALA A 238 2.45 29.93 -35.83
CA ALA A 238 3.38 28.93 -36.35
C ALA A 238 3.11 28.58 -37.83
N SER A 239 1.86 28.74 -38.29
CA SER A 239 1.45 28.46 -39.68
C SER A 239 1.68 29.65 -40.62
N THR A 240 1.69 30.89 -40.13
CA THR A 240 1.93 32.09 -40.96
C THR A 240 3.26 32.05 -41.73
N PRO A 241 4.42 31.68 -41.16
CA PRO A 241 5.67 31.61 -41.93
C PRO A 241 5.69 30.53 -43.04
N PHE A 242 4.77 29.58 -43.06
CA PHE A 242 4.63 28.57 -44.13
C PHE A 242 3.53 28.88 -45.13
N SER A 243 2.71 29.91 -44.87
CA SER A 243 1.61 30.32 -45.77
C SER A 243 2.07 31.39 -46.78
N ASP A 244 3.20 32.04 -46.51
CA ASP A 244 3.79 33.11 -47.33
C ASP A 244 5.03 32.65 -48.13
N ILE A 245 5.25 31.34 -48.28
CA ILE A 245 6.24 30.71 -49.18
C ILE A 245 5.50 30.02 -50.31
#